data_AF-A0A1T4M164-F1
#
_entry.id   AF-A0A1T4M164-F1
#
_cell.length_a   1.000
_cell.length_b   1.000
_cell.length_c   1.000
_cell.angle_alpha   90.00
_cell.angle_beta   90.00
_cell.angle_gamma   90.00
#
_symmetry.space_group_name_H-M   'P 1'
#
loop_
_entity.id
_entity.type
_entity.pdbx_description
1 polymer ?
#
loop_
_entity_poly.entity_id
_entity_poly.type
_entity_poly.pdbx_seq_one_letter_code
_entity_poly.pdbx_strand_id
1 'polypeptide(L)'
;MQKDEIVKKVKIALRSSSKNTDILEEIKDVVDECLEELKRKGVVVSLDDPLILKACKAYAKANYGFEEDSDKYQISYESIIKDLLLSTSYDPIEQVEETHG
;
A
#
# COMPACT_ATOMS: atom_id res chain seq x y z
N MET A 1 12.20 -4.42 -6.12
CA MET A 1 12.45 -3.28 -5.22
C MET A 1 12.55 -3.82 -3.81
N GLN A 2 13.49 -3.32 -2.98
CA GLN A 2 13.64 -3.80 -1.59
C GLN A 2 12.76 -2.99 -0.63
N LYS A 3 12.35 -3.58 0.50
CA LYS A 3 11.57 -2.91 1.56
C LYS A 3 12.23 -1.60 2.01
N ASP A 4 13.55 -1.59 2.13
CA ASP A 4 14.35 -0.41 2.51
C ASP A 4 14.13 0.79 1.56
N GLU A 5 13.92 0.52 0.27
CA GLU A 5 13.62 1.54 -0.72
C GLU A 5 12.18 2.08 -0.56
N ILE A 6 11.24 1.25 -0.10
CA ILE A 6 9.87 1.68 0.22
C ILE A 6 9.92 2.64 1.41
N VAL A 7 10.63 2.26 2.47
CA VAL A 7 10.83 3.08 3.66
C VAL A 7 11.41 4.45 3.30
N LYS A 8 12.47 4.49 2.47
CA LYS A 8 13.05 5.76 1.98
C LYS A 8 12.04 6.61 1.22
N LYS A 9 11.26 6.01 0.30
CA LYS A 9 10.25 6.74 -0.48
C LYS A 9 9.06 7.19 0.36
N VAL A 10 8.68 6.45 1.40
CA VAL A 10 7.64 6.83 2.36
C VAL A 10 8.10 7.99 3.24
N LYS A 11 9.33 7.93 3.77
CA LYS A 11 9.96 9.05 4.49
C LYS A 11 9.93 10.35 3.68
N ILE A 12 10.32 10.28 2.41
CA ILE A 12 10.28 11.43 1.50
C ILE A 12 8.84 11.93 1.31
N ALA A 13 7.86 11.04 1.21
CA ALA A 13 6.45 11.40 1.04
C ALA A 13 5.86 12.10 2.27
N LEU A 14 6.35 11.77 3.48
CA LEU A 14 6.04 12.47 4.73
C LEU A 14 6.79 13.81 4.87
N ARG A 15 7.69 14.13 3.93
CA ARG A 15 8.58 15.32 3.98
C ARG A 15 9.46 15.36 5.24
N SER A 16 9.70 14.21 5.87
CA SER A 16 10.54 14.11 7.05
C SER A 16 12.02 14.21 6.65
N SER A 17 12.66 15.33 7.02
CA SER A 17 14.11 15.54 6.83
C SER A 17 14.94 15.02 8.02
N SER A 18 14.30 14.45 9.03
CA SER A 18 14.95 13.96 10.24
C SER A 18 15.98 12.88 9.91
N LYS A 19 17.18 13.03 10.49
CA LYS A 19 18.23 11.99 10.49
C LYS A 19 18.23 11.15 11.77
N ASN A 20 17.32 11.47 12.69
CA ASN A 20 17.14 10.74 13.93
C ASN A 20 16.75 9.29 13.61
N THR A 21 17.46 8.35 14.23
CA THR A 21 17.30 6.91 14.00
C THR A 21 15.97 6.39 14.52
N ASP A 22 15.49 6.91 15.65
CA ASP A 22 14.21 6.50 16.24
C ASP A 22 13.04 6.80 15.29
N ILE A 23 13.04 7.98 14.65
CA ILE A 23 12.05 8.35 13.61
C ILE A 23 12.17 7.45 12.38
N LEU A 24 13.38 7.00 12.03
CA LEU A 24 13.57 6.08 10.90
C LEU A 24 13.02 4.68 11.21
N GLU A 25 13.20 4.20 12.43
CA GLU A 25 12.63 2.94 12.89
C GLU A 25 11.11 2.99 12.92
N GLU A 26 10.54 4.08 13.42
CA GLU A 26 9.10 4.31 13.44
C GLU A 26 8.49 4.30 12.02
N ILE A 27 9.11 4.96 11.03
CA ILE A 27 8.64 4.90 9.63
C ILE A 27 8.73 3.47 9.08
N LYS A 28 9.74 2.70 9.50
CA LYS A 28 9.89 1.31 9.09
C LYS A 28 8.78 0.44 9.69
N ASP A 29 8.44 0.63 10.96
CA ASP A 29 7.31 -0.04 11.61
C ASP A 29 5.99 0.28 10.91
N VAL A 30 5.72 1.56 10.60
CA VAL A 30 4.53 1.97 9.85
C VAL A 30 4.44 1.29 8.48
N VAL A 31 5.57 1.08 7.80
CA VAL A 31 5.61 0.35 6.53
C VAL A 31 5.34 -1.15 6.73
N ASP A 32 5.93 -1.78 7.75
CA ASP A 32 5.63 -3.19 8.07
C ASP A 32 4.14 -3.38 8.40
N GLU A 33 3.56 -2.51 9.24
CA GLU A 33 2.14 -2.53 9.59
C GLU A 33 1.24 -2.43 8.36
N CYS A 34 1.55 -1.52 7.43
CA CYS A 34 0.82 -1.39 6.18
C CYS A 34 0.90 -2.67 5.34
N LEU A 35 2.09 -3.24 5.16
CA LEU A 35 2.27 -4.46 4.38
C LEU A 35 1.55 -5.66 5.01
N GLU A 36 1.54 -5.77 6.33
CA GLU A 36 0.78 -6.78 7.06
C GLU A 36 -0.73 -6.57 6.94
N GLU A 37 -1.20 -5.33 6.97
CA GLU A 37 -2.61 -5.02 6.80
C GLU A 37 -3.10 -5.34 5.38
N LEU A 38 -2.30 -5.02 4.36
CA LEU A 38 -2.59 -5.40 2.97
C LEU A 38 -2.75 -6.93 2.85
N LYS A 39 -1.83 -7.70 3.44
CA LYS A 39 -1.94 -9.17 3.49
C LYS A 39 -3.20 -9.63 4.23
N ARG A 40 -3.51 -9.02 5.38
CA ARG A 40 -4.73 -9.32 6.16
C ARG A 40 -6.01 -9.05 5.37
N LYS A 41 -6.00 -8.06 4.48
CA LYS A 41 -7.11 -7.74 3.56
C LYS A 41 -7.14 -8.64 2.31
N GLY A 42 -6.22 -9.59 2.18
CA GLY A 42 -6.16 -10.53 1.06
C GLY A 42 -5.40 -10.02 -0.17
N VAL A 43 -4.68 -8.90 -0.06
CA VAL A 43 -3.86 -8.38 -1.16
C VAL A 43 -2.57 -9.19 -1.29
N VAL A 44 -2.23 -9.61 -2.51
CA VAL A 44 -0.93 -10.18 -2.82
C VAL A 44 0.10 -9.06 -2.85
N VAL A 45 0.97 -9.03 -1.83
CA VAL A 45 2.00 -7.99 -1.71
C VAL A 45 3.20 -8.32 -2.59
N SER A 46 3.40 -7.51 -3.63
CA SER A 46 4.61 -7.48 -4.45
C SER A 46 5.35 -6.15 -4.24
N LEU A 47 6.58 -6.18 -3.75
CA LEU A 47 7.34 -4.96 -3.46
C LEU A 47 7.73 -4.17 -4.71
N ASP A 48 7.69 -4.82 -5.88
CA ASP A 48 7.90 -4.21 -7.19
C ASP A 48 6.64 -3.52 -7.75
N ASP A 49 5.48 -3.73 -7.13
CA ASP A 49 4.23 -3.13 -7.55
C ASP A 49 4.14 -1.65 -7.12
N PRO A 50 3.97 -0.71 -8.06
CA PRO A 50 3.84 0.71 -7.75
C PRO A 50 2.60 1.05 -6.90
N LEU A 51 1.53 0.25 -6.94
CA LEU A 51 0.34 0.41 -6.10
C LEU A 51 0.64 0.07 -4.64
N ILE A 52 1.49 -0.92 -4.36
CA ILE A 52 1.93 -1.24 -2.99
C ILE A 52 2.69 -0.05 -2.39
N LEU A 53 3.58 0.57 -3.17
CA LEU A 53 4.27 1.80 -2.73
C LEU A 53 3.27 2.95 -2.49
N LYS A 54 2.27 3.12 -3.35
CA LYS A 54 1.23 4.15 -3.16
C LYS A 54 0.40 3.89 -1.91
N ALA A 55 0.03 2.64 -1.65
CA ALA A 55 -0.70 2.22 -0.46
C ALA A 55 0.09 2.57 0.82
N CYS A 56 1.38 2.20 0.88
CA CYS A 56 2.25 2.53 2.02
C CYS A 56 2.35 4.05 2.27
N LYS A 57 2.44 4.86 1.21
CA LYS A 57 2.48 6.32 1.33
C LYS A 57 1.17 6.90 1.84
N ALA A 58 0.03 6.40 1.37
CA ALA A 58 -1.29 6.86 1.81
C ALA A 58 -1.52 6.47 3.27
N TYR A 59 -1.22 5.21 3.64
CA TYR A 59 -1.30 4.71 5.00
C TYR A 59 -0.45 5.54 5.97
N ALA A 60 0.82 5.79 5.63
CA ALA A 60 1.70 6.59 6.46
C ALA A 60 1.22 8.03 6.63
N LYS A 61 0.62 8.64 5.60
CA LYS A 61 0.08 9.99 5.69
C LYS A 61 -1.20 10.07 6.52
N ALA A 62 -2.06 9.06 6.43
CA ALA A 62 -3.27 8.94 7.23
C ALA A 62 -2.94 8.80 8.73
N ASN A 63 -1.91 8.01 9.06
CA ASN A 63 -1.57 7.67 10.45
C ASN A 63 -0.46 8.53 11.06
N TYR A 64 0.43 9.15 10.27
CA TYR A 64 1.70 9.72 10.76
C TYR A 64 2.14 11.05 10.13
N GLY A 65 1.27 11.72 9.36
CA GLY A 65 1.68 12.88 8.56
C GLY A 65 0.88 14.15 8.76
N PHE A 66 -0.45 14.06 8.75
CA PHE A 66 -1.32 15.23 8.60
C PHE A 66 -2.71 14.94 9.18
N GLU A 67 -3.02 15.52 10.35
CA GLU A 67 -4.32 15.31 11.01
C GLU A 67 -5.50 15.89 10.18
N GLU A 68 -5.29 17.00 9.45
CA GLU A 68 -6.37 17.67 8.69
C GLU A 68 -6.84 16.91 7.43
N ASP A 69 -5.95 16.11 6.83
CA ASP A 69 -6.23 15.36 5.60
C ASP A 69 -6.24 13.84 5.83
N SER A 70 -6.17 13.40 7.09
CA SER A 70 -6.07 11.97 7.45
C SER A 70 -7.19 11.14 6.81
N ASP A 71 -8.45 11.60 6.89
CA ASP A 71 -9.60 10.94 6.27
C ASP A 71 -9.46 10.80 4.75
N LYS A 72 -8.93 11.83 4.06
CA LYS A 72 -8.75 11.79 2.60
C LYS A 72 -7.69 10.76 2.20
N TYR A 73 -6.60 10.69 2.97
CA TYR A 73 -5.57 9.68 2.74
C TYR A 73 -6.06 8.27 3.07
N GLN A 74 -6.90 8.13 4.10
CA GLN A 74 -7.54 6.85 4.42
C GLN A 74 -8.46 6.39 3.28
N ILE A 75 -9.32 7.26 2.76
CA ILE A 75 -10.18 6.96 1.60
C ILE A 75 -9.31 6.56 0.39
N SER A 76 -8.23 7.30 0.13
CA SER A 76 -7.32 6.98 -0.98
C SER A 76 -6.65 5.61 -0.78
N TYR A 77 -6.24 5.28 0.44
CA TYR A 77 -5.65 3.99 0.78
C TYR A 77 -6.65 2.85 0.54
N GLU A 78 -7.89 3.00 1.01
CA GLU A 78 -8.95 2.01 0.77
C GLU A 78 -9.28 1.83 -0.71
N SER A 79 -9.26 2.90 -1.50
CA SER A 79 -9.45 2.81 -2.96
C SER A 79 -8.35 1.99 -3.61
N ILE A 80 -7.08 2.23 -3.25
CA ILE A 80 -5.93 1.49 -3.79
C ILE A 80 -6.04 0.00 -3.44
N ILE A 81 -6.48 -0.34 -2.23
CA ILE A 81 -6.71 -1.73 -1.83
C ILE A 81 -7.78 -2.38 -2.72
N LYS A 82 -8.90 -1.70 -2.98
CA LYS A 82 -9.96 -2.22 -3.85
C LYS A 82 -9.43 -2.50 -5.26
N ASP A 83 -8.63 -1.58 -5.81
CA ASP A 83 -8.00 -1.77 -7.12
C ASP A 83 -7.04 -2.96 -7.13
N LEU A 84 -6.23 -3.12 -6.09
CA LEU A 84 -5.30 -4.25 -5.93
C LEU A 84 -6.05 -5.59 -5.83
N LEU A 85 -7.14 -5.63 -5.06
CA LEU A 85 -7.97 -6.82 -4.93
C LEU A 85 -8.67 -7.16 -6.26
N LEU A 86 -9.19 -6.16 -6.97
CA LEU A 86 -9.84 -6.38 -8.27
C LEU A 86 -8.83 -6.87 -9.32
N SER A 87 -7.61 -6.32 -9.32
CA SER A 87 -6.54 -6.75 -10.21
C SER A 87 -6.02 -8.14 -9.88
N THR A 88 -6.09 -8.56 -8.61
CA THR A 88 -5.67 -9.90 -8.16
C THR A 88 -6.76 -10.94 -8.40
N SER A 89 -8.04 -10.55 -8.35
CA SER A 89 -9.18 -11.46 -8.49
C SER A 89 -9.56 -11.75 -9.95
N TYR A 90 -8.88 -11.13 -10.91
CA TYR A 90 -9.11 -11.35 -12.33
C TYR A 90 -8.23 -12.49 -12.86
N ASP A 91 -8.52 -13.72 -12.42
CA ASP A 91 -8.26 -14.89 -13.24
C ASP A 91 -9.38 -14.92 -14.29
N PRO A 92 -9.12 -14.66 -15.59
CA PRO A 92 -10.14 -14.83 -16.60
C PRO A 92 -10.57 -16.30 -16.57
N ILE A 93 -11.78 -16.53 -16.07
CA ILE A 93 -12.45 -17.82 -16.17
C ILE A 93 -12.49 -18.13 -17.66
N GLU A 94 -11.69 -19.12 -18.06
CA GLU A 94 -11.62 -19.62 -19.42
C GLU A 94 -13.06 -19.88 -19.88
N GLN A 95 -13.48 -19.14 -20.90
CA GLN A 95 -14.85 -19.12 -21.40
C GLN A 95 -15.18 -20.55 -21.85
N VAL A 96 -16.00 -21.28 -21.08
CA VAL A 96 -16.61 -22.50 -21.58
C VAL A 96 -17.67 -22.10 -22.60
N GLU A 97 -17.29 -22.10 -23.88
CA GLU A 97 -18.23 -22.06 -24.99
C GLU A 97 -19.10 -23.33 -24.92
N GLU A 98 -20.26 -23.23 -24.28
CA GLU A 98 -21.32 -24.22 -24.44
C GLU A 98 -21.93 -24.05 -25.84
N THR A 99 -21.43 -24.85 -26.78
CA THR A 99 -22.05 -25.06 -28.08
C THR A 99 -23.39 -25.76 -27.87
N HIS A 100 -24.51 -25.05 -28.01
CA HIS A 100 -25.83 -25.69 -28.08
C HIS A 100 -26.17 -25.98 -29.55
N GLY A 101 -26.14 -27.27 -29.90
CA GLY A 101 -26.68 -27.82 -31.15
C GLY A 101 -28.15 -28.17 -31.05
#